data_AF-A0A023X225-F1
#
_entry.id   AF-A0A023X225-F1
#
_cell.length_a   1.000
_cell.length_b   1.000
_cell.length_c   1.000
_cell.angle_alpha   90.00
_cell.angle_beta   90.00
_cell.angle_gamma   90.00
#
_symmetry.space_group_name_H-M   'P 1'
#
loop_
_entity.id
_entity.type
_entity.pdbx_description
1 polymer ?
#
loop_
_entity_poly.entity_id
_entity_poly.type
_entity_poly.pdbx_seq_one_letter_code
_entity_poly.pdbx_strand_id
1 'polypeptide(L)'
;MLYAAFIGLLLASYASPIQAIIAGRQEVPELEARLEAVENDLAARERSVEELQTPEGIEREARESYGMIEPGERVYLIPDPETGSDE
;
A
#
# COMPACT_ATOMS: atom_id res chain seq x y z
N MET A 1 -42.06 41.87 8.66
CA MET A 1 -40.85 41.88 7.82
C MET A 1 -39.57 41.66 8.63
N LEU A 2 -39.32 42.42 9.71
CA LEU A 2 -38.10 42.29 10.53
C LEU A 2 -37.87 40.87 11.11
N TYR A 3 -38.95 40.22 11.59
CA TYR A 3 -38.89 38.85 12.12
C TYR A 3 -38.46 37.81 11.08
N ALA A 4 -38.92 37.92 9.83
CA ALA A 4 -38.54 37.00 8.77
C ALA A 4 -37.05 37.13 8.42
N ALA A 5 -36.53 38.37 8.39
CA ALA A 5 -35.11 38.62 8.19
C ALA A 5 -34.26 38.09 9.36
N PHE A 6 -34.73 38.25 10.59
CA PHE A 6 -34.04 37.74 11.77
C PHE A 6 -34.00 36.20 11.80
N ILE A 7 -35.10 35.54 11.45
CA ILE A 7 -35.18 34.08 11.35
C ILE A 7 -34.27 33.56 10.22
N GLY A 8 -34.26 34.23 9.06
CA GLY A 8 -33.35 33.88 7.96
C GLY A 8 -31.88 34.01 8.34
N LEU A 9 -31.51 35.08 9.06
CA LEU A 9 -30.16 35.29 9.57
C LEU A 9 -29.75 34.21 10.59
N LEU A 10 -30.67 33.85 11.49
CA LEU A 10 -30.47 32.79 12.47
C LEU A 10 -30.22 31.43 11.80
N LEU A 11 -31.05 31.07 10.81
CA LEU A 11 -30.89 29.82 10.06
C LEU A 11 -29.57 29.79 9.26
N ALA A 12 -29.20 30.89 8.62
CA ALA A 12 -27.93 31.00 7.91
C ALA A 12 -26.72 30.87 8.84
N SER A 13 -26.80 31.42 10.06
CA SER A 13 -25.74 31.29 11.07
C SER A 13 -25.54 29.84 11.54
N TYR A 14 -26.59 29.01 11.51
CA TYR A 14 -26.52 27.59 11.88
C TYR A 14 -26.11 26.67 10.73
N ALA A 15 -26.12 27.14 9.48
CA ALA A 15 -25.69 26.34 8.33
C ALA A 15 -24.17 26.09 8.33
N SER A 16 -23.37 27.04 8.84
CA SER A 16 -21.91 26.94 8.89
C SER A 16 -21.37 25.81 9.80
N PRO A 17 -21.81 25.64 11.06
CA PRO A 17 -21.28 24.57 11.93
C PRO A 17 -21.65 23.15 11.46
N ILE A 18 -22.75 22.98 10.71
CA ILE A 18 -23.18 21.67 10.20
C ILE A 18 -22.19 21.12 9.17
N GLN A 19 -21.62 21.98 8.31
CA GLN A 19 -20.65 21.54 7.30
C GLN A 19 -19.35 21.03 7.92
N ALA A 20 -18.87 21.66 9.01
CA ALA A 20 -17.68 21.23 9.73
C ALA A 20 -17.83 19.84 10.37
N ILE A 21 -19.03 19.53 10.89
CA ILE A 21 -19.32 18.22 11.48
C ILE A 21 -19.36 17.12 10.39
N ILE A 22 -19.86 17.44 9.19
CA ILE A 22 -19.91 16.49 8.07
C ILE A 22 -18.51 16.21 7.53
N ALA A 23 -17.69 17.26 7.35
CA ALA A 23 -16.30 17.12 6.89
C ALA A 23 -15.45 16.29 7.89
N GLY A 24 -15.51 16.61 9.19
CA GLY A 24 -14.77 15.87 10.20
C GLY A 24 -15.19 14.39 10.31
N ARG A 25 -16.44 14.04 9.97
CA ARG A 25 -16.88 12.63 9.94
C ARG A 25 -16.32 11.83 8.76
N GLN A 26 -15.88 12.48 7.69
CA GLN A 26 -15.25 11.81 6.54
C GLN A 26 -13.73 11.71 6.69
N GLU A 27 -13.11 12.66 7.39
CA GLU A 27 -11.66 12.67 7.62
C GLU A 27 -11.20 11.51 8.52
N VAL A 28 -11.97 11.14 9.53
CA VAL A 28 -11.62 10.04 10.46
C VAL A 28 -11.45 8.69 9.74
N PRO A 29 -12.44 8.17 8.98
CA PRO A 29 -12.29 6.89 8.30
C PRO A 29 -11.21 6.91 7.21
N GLU A 30 -10.98 8.05 6.56
CA GLU A 30 -9.89 8.19 5.59
C GLU A 30 -8.51 8.08 6.26
N LEU A 31 -8.34 8.71 7.42
CA LEU A 31 -7.11 8.62 8.20
C LEU A 31 -6.89 7.23 8.76
N GLU A 32 -7.94 6.55 9.24
CA GLU A 32 -7.88 5.17 9.71
C GLU A 32 -7.47 4.21 8.58
N ALA A 33 -8.07 4.35 7.39
CA ALA A 33 -7.70 3.52 6.23
C ALA A 33 -6.25 3.75 5.78
N ARG A 34 -5.76 4.99 5.87
CA ARG A 34 -4.34 5.30 5.58
C ARG A 34 -3.41 4.70 6.62
N LEU A 35 -3.78 4.73 7.90
CA LEU A 35 -3.00 4.12 8.97
C LEU A 35 -2.89 2.61 8.74
N GLU A 36 -4.02 1.94 8.51
CA GLU A 36 -4.06 0.50 8.25
C GLU A 36 -3.21 0.11 7.02
N ALA A 37 -3.28 0.90 5.94
CA ALA A 37 -2.46 0.67 4.75
C ALA A 37 -0.95 0.77 5.05
N VAL A 38 -0.53 1.76 5.83
CA VAL A 38 0.87 1.96 6.21
C VAL A 38 1.36 0.87 7.17
N GLU A 39 0.54 0.48 8.15
CA GLU A 39 0.87 -0.61 9.08
C GLU A 39 1.05 -1.95 8.35
N ASN A 40 0.19 -2.23 7.36
CA ASN A 40 0.31 -3.44 6.54
C ASN A 40 1.58 -3.43 5.67
N ASP A 41 1.93 -2.29 5.07
CA ASP A 41 3.18 -2.15 4.29
C ASP A 41 4.41 -2.31 5.20
N LEU A 42 4.39 -1.71 6.39
CA LEU A 42 5.45 -1.86 7.37
C LEU A 42 5.65 -3.33 7.75
N ALA A 43 4.57 -4.04 8.12
CA ALA A 43 4.64 -5.45 8.48
C ALA A 43 5.15 -6.33 7.33
N ALA A 44 4.82 -5.98 6.08
CA ALA A 44 5.34 -6.69 4.90
C ALA A 44 6.85 -6.46 4.73
N ARG A 45 7.30 -5.21 4.86
CA ARG A 45 8.72 -4.85 4.77
C ARG A 45 9.55 -5.49 5.88
N GLU A 46 9.05 -5.50 7.11
CA GLU A 46 9.74 -6.12 8.25
C GLU A 46 9.96 -7.61 8.00
N ARG A 47 8.95 -8.33 7.49
CA ARG A 47 9.10 -9.73 7.08
C ARG A 47 10.16 -9.92 6.00
N SER A 48 10.15 -9.09 4.95
CA SER A 48 11.19 -9.17 3.91
C SER A 48 12.59 -8.90 4.45
N VAL A 49 12.74 -7.93 5.37
CA VAL A 49 14.02 -7.64 6.01
C VAL A 49 14.48 -8.84 6.85
N GLU A 50 13.60 -9.43 7.65
CA GLU A 50 13.92 -10.61 8.46
C GLU A 50 14.36 -11.79 7.59
N GLU A 51 13.64 -12.06 6.51
CA GLU A 51 14.01 -13.09 5.55
C GLU A 51 15.40 -12.84 4.94
N LEU A 52 15.68 -11.63 4.48
CA LEU A 52 16.95 -11.25 3.86
C LEU A 52 18.12 -11.12 4.85
N GLN A 53 17.86 -11.15 6.17
CA GLN A 53 18.92 -11.20 7.19
C GLN A 53 19.43 -12.62 7.45
N THR A 54 18.78 -13.64 6.87
CA THR A 54 19.22 -15.03 6.97
C THR A 54 20.17 -15.39 5.80
N PRO A 55 21.17 -16.27 6.00
CA PRO A 55 22.00 -16.76 4.91
C PRO A 55 21.19 -17.32 3.74
N GLU A 56 20.14 -18.08 4.03
CA GLU A 56 19.24 -18.70 3.05
C GLU A 56 18.45 -17.65 2.25
N GLY A 57 18.04 -16.56 2.91
CA GLY A 57 17.37 -15.44 2.24
C GLY A 57 18.31 -14.68 1.30
N ILE A 58 19.56 -14.45 1.72
CA ILE A 58 20.58 -13.82 0.88
C ILE A 58 20.89 -14.71 -0.34
N GLU A 59 21.05 -16.01 -0.13
CA GLU A 59 21.30 -16.96 -1.22
C GLU A 59 20.15 -16.99 -2.24
N ARG A 60 18.91 -17.03 -1.75
CA ARG A 60 17.71 -16.95 -2.60
C ARG A 60 17.70 -15.68 -3.44
N GLU A 61 17.89 -14.52 -2.82
CA GLU A 61 17.93 -13.23 -3.51
C GLU A 61 19.09 -13.16 -4.52
N ALA A 62 20.26 -13.70 -4.17
CA ALA A 62 21.41 -13.77 -5.08
C ALA A 62 21.13 -14.63 -6.31
N ARG A 63 20.43 -15.77 -6.13
CA ARG A 63 20.02 -16.66 -7.21
C ARG A 63 18.94 -16.03 -8.09
N GLU A 64 17.87 -15.51 -7.49
CA GLU A 64 16.71 -14.99 -8.21
C GLU A 64 16.99 -13.67 -8.92
N SER A 65 17.61 -12.70 -8.23
CA SER A 65 17.82 -11.36 -8.76
C SER A 65 19.09 -11.22 -9.60
N TYR A 66 20.10 -12.07 -9.35
CA TYR A 66 21.42 -11.94 -9.99
C TYR A 66 21.88 -13.20 -10.72
N GLY A 67 21.13 -14.30 -10.66
CA GLY A 67 21.52 -15.57 -11.30
C GLY A 67 22.80 -16.17 -10.75
N MET A 68 23.18 -15.82 -9.52
CA MET A 68 24.39 -16.35 -8.88
C MET A 68 24.24 -17.83 -8.58
N ILE A 69 25.34 -18.57 -8.70
CA ILE A 69 25.39 -20.02 -8.40
C ILE A 69 26.62 -20.33 -7.56
N GLU A 70 26.57 -21.41 -6.79
CA GLU A 70 27.72 -21.82 -6.00
C GLU A 70 28.83 -22.41 -6.90
N PRO A 71 30.12 -22.24 -6.52
CA PRO A 71 31.22 -22.87 -7.24
C PRO A 71 31.06 -24.40 -7.30
N GLY A 72 30.99 -24.94 -8.52
CA GLY A 72 30.83 -26.38 -8.76
C GLY A 72 29.38 -26.84 -8.95
N GLU A 73 28.41 -25.93 -8.81
CA GLU A 73 27.00 -26.19 -9.11
C GLU A 73 26.77 -26.37 -10.61
N ARG A 74 25.92 -27.33 -11.00
CA ARG A 74 25.55 -27.60 -12.40
C ARG A 74 24.14 -27.09 -12.68
N VAL A 75 24.02 -26.09 -13.54
CA VAL A 75 22.74 -25.51 -13.96
C VAL A 75 22.23 -26.21 -15.21
N TYR A 76 20.94 -26.53 -15.24
CA TYR A 76 20.25 -27.06 -16.40
C TYR A 76 19.23 -26.02 -16.87
N LEU A 77 19.35 -25.55 -18.12
CA LEU A 77 18.32 -24.77 -18.78
C LEU A 77 17.40 -25.73 -19.52
N ILE A 78 16.11 -25.73 -19.16
CA ILE A 78 15.09 -26.46 -19.90
C ILE A 78 14.49 -25.46 -20.91
N PRO A 79 14.72 -25.65 -22.22
CA PRO A 79 14.14 -24.76 -23.22
C PRO A 79 12.61 -24.90 -23.21
N ASP A 80 11.93 -23.77 -23.36
CA ASP A 80 10.47 -23.73 -23.43
C ASP A 80 10.03 -24.37 -24.76
N PRO A 81 9.17 -25.40 -24.77
CA PRO A 81 8.76 -26.11 -25.99
C PRO A 81 8.20 -25.21 -27.09
N GLU A 82 7.71 -24.01 -26.76
CA GLU A 82 7.19 -23.06 -27.74
C GLU A 82 8.27 -22.22 -28.44
N THR A 83 9.48 -22.15 -27.87
CA THR A 83 10.60 -21.36 -28.42
C THR A 83 11.51 -22.14 -29.37
N GLY A 84 11.23 -23.44 -29.61
CA GLY A 84 12.07 -24.36 -30.38
C GLY A 84 11.45 -24.85 -31.69
N SER A 85 10.83 -23.97 -32.49
CA SER A 85 10.22 -24.36 -33.77
C SER A 85 10.49 -23.40 -34.94
N ASP A 86 11.69 -22.84 -35.01
CA ASP A 86 12.20 -22.15 -36.20
C ASP A 86 13.66 -22.57 -36.48
N GLU A 87 13.85 -23.81 -36.93
CA GLU A 87 15.00 -24.24 -37.73
C GLU A 87 14.51 -24.84 -39.05
#